data_AF-S9UXR4-F1
#
_entry.id   AF-S9UXR4-F1
#
_cell.length_a   1.000
_cell.length_b   1.000
_cell.length_c   1.000
_cell.angle_alpha   90.00
_cell.angle_beta   90.00
_cell.angle_gamma   90.00
#
_symmetry.space_group_name_H-M   'P 1'
#
loop_
_entity.id
_entity.type
_entity.pdbx_description
1 polymer ?
#
loop_
_entity_poly.entity_id
_entity_poly.type
_entity_poly.pdbx_seq_one_letter_code
_entity_poly.pdbx_strand_id
1 'polypeptide(L)'
;MFATLSPELYHLRFSLLEQAKKHVPAVGFTNDALLKALNEVEHKSTVTPSTLSVMFERGFPAALVEYVAKDTTTITQKYLDEVYSSENIINTIVRNEEDYINNRFFPPTSKDVAASAIIKKLEALMPYCEKWPSAVGVEYQTQNIPYTLITLTEFVDSSSFYIERVENLNQLLLPAKQIIQSKVMSSYIPIGNEESSSSKSPLSNTAKFLRTFIAGVPLSSGPHMSTSNFSMDWYMKRAQLGFIYCTCVTSLLGDTSAGKAETKALAKKMTHCLF
;
A
#
# COMPACT_ATOMS: atom_id res chain seq x y z
N MET A 1 25.05 -0.24 -16.78
CA MET A 1 24.26 -0.47 -18.01
C MET A 1 23.61 -1.83 -17.80
N PHE A 2 22.34 -1.88 -17.42
CA PHE A 2 21.67 -3.16 -17.10
C PHE A 2 21.48 -3.94 -18.39
N ALA A 3 22.03 -5.15 -18.47
CA ALA A 3 21.68 -6.06 -19.54
C ALA A 3 20.19 -6.36 -19.41
N THR A 4 19.41 -5.95 -20.41
CA THR A 4 17.99 -6.28 -20.46
C THR A 4 17.87 -7.79 -20.58
N LEU A 5 17.38 -8.46 -19.53
CA LEU A 5 17.09 -9.89 -19.56
C LEU A 5 16.15 -10.18 -20.73
N SER A 6 16.36 -11.29 -21.42
CA SER A 6 15.39 -11.77 -22.40
C SER A 6 14.04 -12.03 -21.70
N PRO A 7 12.91 -11.92 -22.42
CA PRO A 7 11.59 -12.15 -21.83
C PRO A 7 11.47 -13.51 -21.12
N GLU A 8 12.07 -14.56 -21.70
CA GLU A 8 12.10 -15.91 -21.11
C GLU A 8 12.85 -15.94 -19.78
N LEU A 9 14.02 -15.30 -19.69
CA LEU A 9 14.81 -15.23 -18.46
C LEU A 9 14.12 -14.37 -17.39
N TYR A 10 13.37 -13.34 -17.80
CA TYR A 10 12.57 -12.54 -16.88
C TYR A 10 11.44 -13.38 -16.24
N HIS A 11 10.68 -14.13 -17.05
CA HIS A 11 9.63 -15.03 -16.55
C HIS A 11 10.18 -16.16 -15.67
N LEU A 12 11.33 -16.72 -16.06
CA LEU A 12 12.05 -17.71 -15.26
C LEU A 12 12.45 -17.13 -13.90
N ARG A 13 13.10 -15.97 -13.89
CA ARG A 13 13.51 -15.28 -12.66
C ARG A 13 12.32 -15.03 -11.73
N PHE A 14 11.21 -14.52 -12.26
CA PHE A 14 10.00 -14.26 -11.48
C PHE A 14 9.44 -15.56 -10.87
N SER A 15 9.33 -16.62 -11.67
CA SER A 15 8.81 -17.91 -11.21
C SER A 15 9.67 -18.53 -10.12
N LEU A 16 10.99 -18.45 -10.25
CA LEU A 16 11.95 -18.92 -9.24
C LEU A 16 11.82 -18.13 -7.94
N LEU A 17 11.73 -16.80 -8.02
CA LEU A 17 11.56 -15.95 -6.83
C LEU A 17 10.23 -16.22 -6.11
N GLU A 18 9.14 -16.42 -6.86
CA GLU A 18 7.83 -16.70 -6.30
C GLU A 18 7.78 -18.06 -5.59
N GLN A 19 8.40 -19.10 -6.16
CA GLN A 19 8.50 -20.39 -5.45
C GLN A 19 9.46 -20.30 -4.26
N ALA A 20 10.62 -19.68 -4.43
CA ALA A 20 11.61 -19.57 -3.35
C ALA A 20 11.08 -18.83 -2.12
N LYS A 21 10.23 -17.80 -2.33
CA LYS A 21 9.55 -17.07 -1.26
C LYS A 21 8.83 -18.02 -0.29
N LYS A 22 8.21 -19.09 -0.78
CA LYS A 22 7.48 -20.07 0.04
C LYS A 22 8.40 -20.86 0.98
N HIS A 23 9.68 -20.99 0.63
CA HIS A 23 10.66 -21.75 1.39
C HIS A 23 11.44 -20.90 2.40
N VAL A 24 11.36 -19.56 2.30
CA VAL A 24 12.07 -18.63 3.20
C VAL A 24 11.82 -18.92 4.68
N PRO A 25 10.59 -19.21 5.16
CA PRO A 25 10.39 -19.50 6.58
C PRO A 25 11.24 -20.68 7.08
N ALA A 26 11.45 -21.69 6.24
CA ALA A 26 12.23 -22.87 6.59
C ALA A 26 13.74 -22.66 6.45
N VAL A 27 14.21 -22.10 5.33
CA VAL A 27 15.65 -22.07 4.97
C VAL A 27 16.27 -20.68 4.95
N GLY A 28 15.48 -19.64 5.16
CA GLY A 28 15.92 -18.24 5.12
C GLY A 28 16.14 -17.70 3.71
N PHE A 29 16.71 -16.50 3.64
CA PHE A 29 17.08 -15.83 2.40
C PHE A 29 18.44 -16.33 1.90
N THR A 30 18.50 -17.59 1.49
CA THR A 30 19.74 -18.30 1.14
C THR A 30 19.64 -18.98 -0.23
N ASN A 31 20.76 -19.50 -0.73
CA ASN A 31 20.78 -20.30 -1.96
C ASN A 31 20.03 -21.63 -1.81
N ASP A 32 19.78 -22.10 -0.59
CA ASP A 32 18.96 -23.32 -0.37
C ASP A 32 17.51 -23.09 -0.79
N ALA A 33 16.99 -21.87 -0.64
CA ALA A 33 15.66 -21.51 -1.14
C ALA A 33 15.61 -21.57 -2.68
N LEU A 34 16.71 -21.19 -3.36
CA LEU A 34 16.83 -21.33 -4.81
C LEU A 34 16.87 -22.80 -5.23
N LEU A 35 17.65 -23.64 -4.55
CA LEU A 35 17.72 -25.07 -4.86
C LEU A 35 16.35 -25.75 -4.72
N LYS A 36 15.59 -25.39 -3.67
CA LYS A 36 14.21 -25.88 -3.51
C LYS A 36 13.28 -25.38 -4.62
N ALA A 37 13.36 -24.09 -4.96
CA ALA A 37 12.56 -23.52 -6.05
C ALA A 37 12.87 -24.17 -7.41
N LEU A 38 14.15 -24.44 -7.71
CA LEU A 38 14.55 -25.10 -8.96
C LEU A 38 13.98 -26.50 -9.11
N ASN A 39 13.78 -27.23 -8.00
CA ASN A 39 13.17 -28.56 -8.01
C ASN A 39 11.65 -28.51 -8.25
N GLU A 40 11.00 -27.37 -7.95
CA GLU A 40 9.55 -27.22 -8.02
C GLU A 40 9.07 -26.55 -9.31
N VAL A 41 9.91 -25.74 -9.96
CA VAL A 41 9.51 -25.10 -11.21
C VAL A 41 9.84 -26.02 -12.39
N GLU A 42 8.80 -26.48 -13.07
CA GLU A 42 8.95 -27.24 -14.33
C GLU A 42 9.57 -26.35 -15.41
N HIS A 43 10.78 -26.71 -15.86
CA HIS A 43 11.50 -25.98 -16.89
C HIS A 43 11.80 -26.86 -18.10
N LYS A 44 11.50 -26.34 -19.29
CA LYS A 44 11.80 -26.99 -20.58
C LYS A 44 13.29 -26.97 -20.93
N SER A 45 14.08 -26.11 -20.25
CA SER A 45 15.50 -25.88 -20.52
C SER A 45 16.31 -26.05 -19.24
N THR A 46 17.50 -26.66 -19.37
CA THR A 46 18.43 -26.89 -18.27
C THR A 46 18.95 -25.55 -17.74
N VAL A 47 18.57 -25.17 -16.52
CA VAL A 47 19.08 -23.95 -15.88
C VAL A 47 20.55 -24.15 -15.54
N THR A 48 21.45 -23.45 -16.23
CA THR A 48 22.90 -23.54 -15.99
C THR A 48 23.35 -22.51 -14.95
N PRO A 49 24.52 -22.72 -14.30
CA PRO A 49 25.09 -21.73 -13.40
C PRO A 49 25.30 -20.34 -14.04
N SER A 50 25.66 -20.30 -15.33
CA SER A 50 25.81 -19.03 -16.06
C SER A 50 24.47 -18.31 -16.23
N THR A 51 23.39 -19.04 -16.51
CA THR A 51 22.03 -18.46 -16.56
C THR A 51 21.62 -17.88 -15.21
N LEU A 52 21.92 -18.56 -14.09
CA LEU A 52 21.65 -18.06 -12.74
C LEU A 52 22.45 -16.78 -12.42
N SER A 53 23.74 -16.73 -12.78
CA SER A 53 24.57 -15.54 -12.58
C SER A 53 24.06 -14.32 -13.35
N VAL A 54 23.55 -14.51 -14.57
CA VAL A 54 22.95 -13.43 -15.36
C VAL A 54 21.62 -12.95 -14.75
N MET A 55 20.79 -13.86 -14.22
CA MET A 55 19.51 -13.48 -13.59
C MET A 55 19.69 -12.78 -12.23
N PHE A 56 20.75 -13.13 -11.50
CA PHE A 56 20.99 -12.71 -10.12
C PHE A 56 22.39 -12.10 -9.96
N GLU A 57 22.67 -11.00 -10.67
CA GLU A 57 23.99 -10.34 -10.68
C GLU A 57 24.53 -9.99 -9.28
N ARG A 58 23.64 -9.55 -8.36
CA ARG A 58 23.97 -9.22 -6.97
C ARG A 58 23.83 -10.39 -5.99
N GLY A 59 23.64 -11.59 -6.52
CA GLY A 59 23.32 -12.80 -5.77
C GLY A 59 21.82 -13.01 -5.59
N PHE A 60 21.45 -14.28 -5.52
CA PHE A 60 20.07 -14.72 -5.34
C PHE A 60 19.43 -14.20 -4.04
N PRO A 61 20.11 -14.24 -2.87
CA PRO A 61 19.55 -13.69 -1.63
C PRO A 61 19.09 -12.25 -1.76
N ALA A 62 19.88 -11.38 -2.39
CA ALA A 62 19.53 -9.97 -2.57
C ALA A 62 18.28 -9.80 -3.44
N ALA A 63 18.18 -10.56 -4.53
CA ALA A 63 17.01 -10.55 -5.40
C ALA A 63 15.75 -11.08 -4.70
N LEU A 64 15.88 -12.09 -3.83
CA LEU A 64 14.77 -12.64 -3.07
C LEU A 64 14.26 -11.69 -1.99
N VAL A 65 15.17 -11.03 -1.27
CA VAL A 65 14.80 -9.99 -0.29
C VAL A 65 14.06 -8.84 -0.98
N GLU A 66 14.60 -8.32 -2.09
CA GLU A 66 13.95 -7.28 -2.88
C GLU A 66 12.57 -7.73 -3.38
N TYR A 67 12.46 -8.96 -3.84
CA TYR A 67 11.18 -9.53 -4.29
C TYR A 67 10.13 -9.56 -3.18
N VAL A 68 10.48 -10.05 -1.98
CA VAL A 68 9.58 -10.06 -0.82
C VAL A 68 9.23 -8.65 -0.38
N ALA A 69 10.20 -7.74 -0.35
CA ALA A 69 9.96 -6.35 -0.01
C ALA A 69 9.00 -5.67 -1.01
N LYS A 70 9.10 -5.97 -2.32
CA LYS A 70 8.15 -5.50 -3.34
C LYS A 70 6.79 -6.15 -3.24
N ASP A 71 6.73 -7.47 -3.08
CA ASP A 71 5.47 -8.23 -2.95
C ASP A 71 4.62 -7.71 -1.77
N THR A 72 5.26 -7.48 -0.62
CA THR A 72 4.58 -6.88 0.55
C THR A 72 4.14 -5.43 0.32
N THR A 73 4.83 -4.66 -0.52
CA THR A 73 4.35 -3.34 -0.98
C THR A 73 3.10 -3.50 -1.82
N THR A 74 3.11 -4.40 -2.80
CA THR A 74 1.94 -4.66 -3.68
C THR A 74 0.73 -5.14 -2.89
N ILE A 75 0.91 -6.05 -1.93
CA ILE A 75 -0.16 -6.49 -1.01
C ILE A 75 -0.75 -5.31 -0.24
N THR A 76 0.11 -4.42 0.27
CA THR A 76 -0.32 -3.23 1.00
C THR A 76 -1.09 -2.27 0.10
N GLN A 77 -0.59 -2.01 -1.11
CA GLN A 77 -1.24 -1.14 -2.08
C GLN A 77 -2.63 -1.64 -2.46
N LYS A 78 -2.79 -2.94 -2.74
CA LYS A 78 -4.10 -3.55 -3.03
C LYS A 78 -5.07 -3.34 -1.87
N TYR A 79 -4.62 -3.60 -0.64
CA TYR A 79 -5.43 -3.35 0.55
C TYR A 79 -5.84 -1.87 0.69
N LEU A 80 -4.91 -0.94 0.45
CA LEU A 80 -5.23 0.49 0.52
C LEU A 80 -6.20 0.92 -0.57
N ASP A 81 -6.13 0.35 -1.78
CA ASP A 81 -7.10 0.61 -2.85
C ASP A 81 -8.50 0.09 -2.47
N GLU A 82 -8.56 -1.13 -1.94
CA GLU A 82 -9.81 -1.75 -1.49
C GLU A 82 -10.48 -0.94 -0.37
N VAL A 83 -9.71 -0.47 0.61
CA VAL A 83 -10.24 0.18 1.82
C VAL A 83 -10.40 1.70 1.66
N TYR A 84 -9.45 2.37 1.00
CA TYR A 84 -9.35 3.83 0.96
C TYR A 84 -9.55 4.43 -0.44
N SER A 85 -10.04 3.67 -1.41
CA SER A 85 -10.56 4.27 -2.64
C SER A 85 -11.70 5.24 -2.33
N SER A 86 -11.78 6.33 -3.09
CA SER A 86 -12.84 7.33 -2.93
C SER A 86 -14.24 6.72 -3.01
N GLU A 87 -14.39 5.72 -3.88
CA GLU A 87 -15.64 4.98 -4.06
C GLU A 87 -15.98 4.16 -2.80
N ASN A 88 -15.01 3.46 -2.21
CA ASN A 88 -15.27 2.71 -0.97
C ASN A 88 -15.59 3.63 0.21
N ILE A 89 -14.90 4.78 0.32
CA ILE A 89 -15.19 5.79 1.34
C ILE A 89 -16.61 6.34 1.17
N ILE A 90 -17.01 6.72 -0.05
CA ILE A 90 -18.37 7.18 -0.34
C ILE A 90 -19.39 6.09 -0.01
N ASN A 91 -19.15 4.85 -0.43
CA ASN A 91 -20.07 3.75 -0.12
C ASN A 91 -20.21 3.51 1.38
N THR A 92 -19.13 3.71 2.15
CA THR A 92 -19.17 3.62 3.62
C THR A 92 -19.97 4.78 4.23
N ILE A 93 -19.80 6.00 3.72
CA ILE A 93 -20.61 7.17 4.12
C ILE A 93 -22.09 6.91 3.86
N VAL A 94 -22.44 6.41 2.66
CA VAL A 94 -23.83 6.15 2.25
C VAL A 94 -24.46 5.07 3.10
N ARG A 95 -23.71 4.04 3.50
CA ARG A 95 -24.19 3.01 4.45
C ARG A 95 -24.47 3.56 5.84
N ASN A 96 -23.81 4.65 6.23
CA ASN A 96 -23.93 5.29 7.54
C ASN A 96 -24.44 6.74 7.38
N GLU A 97 -25.35 6.98 6.43
CA GLU A 97 -25.72 8.33 5.98
C GLU A 97 -26.24 9.21 7.12
N GLU A 98 -27.17 8.69 7.93
CA GLU A 98 -27.74 9.43 9.06
C GLU A 98 -26.67 9.80 10.09
N ASP A 99 -25.78 8.86 10.41
CA ASP A 99 -24.70 9.09 11.37
C ASP A 99 -23.68 10.07 10.80
N TYR A 100 -23.40 10.00 9.50
CA TYR A 100 -22.51 10.94 8.85
C TYR A 100 -23.08 12.35 8.90
N ILE A 101 -24.37 12.53 8.55
CA ILE A 101 -25.06 13.82 8.60
C ILE A 101 -25.09 14.37 10.05
N ASN A 102 -25.35 13.50 11.03
CA ASN A 102 -25.45 13.89 12.44
C ASN A 102 -24.11 13.97 13.20
N ASN A 103 -22.97 13.92 12.51
CA ASN A 103 -21.62 13.92 13.12
C ASN A 103 -21.34 12.74 14.08
N ARG A 104 -22.03 11.61 13.90
CA ARG A 104 -21.78 10.36 14.64
C ARG A 104 -20.87 9.38 13.88
N PHE A 105 -20.71 9.59 12.57
CA PHE A 105 -19.75 8.86 11.73
C PHE A 105 -18.75 9.83 11.09
N PHE A 106 -17.47 9.48 11.17
CA PHE A 106 -16.37 10.24 10.55
C PHE A 106 -15.66 9.36 9.52
N PRO A 107 -15.42 9.88 8.30
CA PRO A 107 -14.61 9.17 7.32
C PRO A 107 -13.18 8.99 7.81
N PRO A 108 -12.42 8.04 7.25
CA PRO A 108 -11.04 7.81 7.64
C PRO A 108 -10.17 9.06 7.49
N THR A 109 -9.16 9.18 8.33
CA THR A 109 -8.21 10.30 8.35
C THR A 109 -6.83 9.88 7.84
N SER A 110 -5.94 10.86 7.61
CA SER A 110 -4.55 10.64 7.21
C SER A 110 -3.83 9.64 8.12
N LYS A 111 -3.96 9.80 9.44
CA LYS A 111 -3.39 8.89 10.44
C LYS A 111 -3.94 7.47 10.34
N ASP A 112 -5.20 7.28 9.96
CA ASP A 112 -5.81 5.94 9.81
C ASP A 112 -5.23 5.21 8.59
N VAL A 113 -5.02 5.95 7.49
CA VAL A 113 -4.38 5.43 6.28
C VAL A 113 -2.91 5.08 6.57
N ALA A 114 -2.17 6.00 7.20
CA ALA A 114 -0.77 5.78 7.55
C ALA A 114 -0.59 4.57 8.48
N ALA A 115 -1.41 4.45 9.53
CA ALA A 115 -1.39 3.32 10.44
C ALA A 115 -1.67 2.00 9.71
N SER A 116 -2.71 1.99 8.87
CA SER A 116 -3.12 0.78 8.16
C SER A 116 -2.10 0.36 7.11
N ALA A 117 -1.45 1.30 6.42
CA ALA A 117 -0.37 1.00 5.48
C ALA A 117 0.81 0.31 6.19
N ILE A 118 1.29 0.89 7.30
CA ILE A 118 2.40 0.34 8.07
C ILE A 118 2.04 -1.04 8.64
N ILE A 119 0.87 -1.16 9.30
CA ILE A 119 0.44 -2.42 9.90
C ILE A 119 0.28 -3.50 8.83
N LYS A 120 -0.34 -3.18 7.69
CA LYS A 120 -0.54 -4.16 6.61
C LYS A 120 0.78 -4.63 6.01
N LYS A 121 1.72 -3.71 5.84
CA LYS A 121 3.08 -4.00 5.38
C LYS A 121 3.82 -4.94 6.34
N LEU A 122 3.73 -4.69 7.65
CA LEU A 122 4.30 -5.54 8.69
C LEU A 122 3.63 -6.91 8.73
N GLU A 123 2.30 -6.96 8.63
CA GLU A 123 1.54 -8.22 8.57
C GLU A 123 1.93 -9.08 7.37
N ALA A 124 2.16 -8.47 6.21
CA ALA A 124 2.65 -9.18 5.03
C ALA A 124 4.09 -9.70 5.20
N LEU A 125 4.90 -9.07 6.06
CA LEU A 125 6.25 -9.53 6.42
C LEU A 125 6.27 -10.62 7.50
N MET A 126 5.16 -10.82 8.24
CA MET A 126 5.08 -11.76 9.36
C MET A 126 5.58 -13.19 9.04
N PRO A 127 5.25 -13.80 7.88
CA PRO A 127 5.74 -15.14 7.55
C PRO A 127 7.27 -15.24 7.50
N TYR A 128 7.96 -14.12 7.27
CA TYR A 128 9.41 -14.05 7.10
C TYR A 128 10.11 -13.46 8.32
N CYS A 129 9.37 -13.06 9.36
CA CYS A 129 9.86 -12.26 10.47
C CYS A 129 11.08 -12.89 11.16
N GLU A 130 11.11 -14.21 11.37
CA GLU A 130 12.23 -14.90 12.02
C GLU A 130 13.53 -14.84 11.19
N LYS A 131 13.40 -14.79 9.86
CA LYS A 131 14.54 -14.74 8.93
C LYS A 131 14.84 -13.32 8.47
N TRP A 132 13.98 -12.35 8.78
CA TRP A 132 14.14 -10.96 8.39
C TRP A 132 15.41 -10.28 8.94
N PRO A 133 15.96 -10.60 10.14
CA PRO A 133 17.25 -10.06 10.54
C PRO A 133 18.38 -10.35 9.52
N SER A 134 18.37 -11.54 8.92
CA SER A 134 19.34 -11.89 7.86
C SER A 134 19.08 -11.12 6.56
N ALA A 135 17.81 -10.88 6.23
CA ALA A 135 17.41 -10.06 5.08
C ALA A 135 17.91 -8.62 5.22
N VAL A 136 17.73 -8.02 6.40
CA VAL A 136 18.26 -6.69 6.74
C VAL A 136 19.78 -6.66 6.53
N GLY A 137 20.50 -7.69 6.99
CA GLY A 137 21.94 -7.80 6.72
C GLY A 137 22.31 -7.76 5.23
N VAL A 138 21.47 -8.33 4.36
CA VAL A 138 21.64 -8.27 2.89
C VAL A 138 21.29 -6.89 2.33
N GLU A 139 20.20 -6.26 2.80
CA GLU A 139 19.74 -4.94 2.36
C GLU A 139 20.77 -3.83 2.62
N TYR A 140 21.50 -3.91 3.73
CA TYR A 140 22.48 -2.92 4.16
C TYR A 140 23.87 -3.11 3.56
N GLN A 141 24.08 -4.12 2.71
CA GLN A 141 25.31 -4.22 1.92
C GLN A 141 25.39 -3.04 0.94
N THR A 142 26.57 -2.42 0.78
CA THR A 142 26.75 -1.20 -0.02
C THR A 142 26.22 -1.33 -1.46
N GLN A 143 26.38 -2.49 -2.08
CA GLN A 143 25.89 -2.78 -3.43
C GLN A 143 24.35 -2.89 -3.54
N ASN A 144 23.66 -3.09 -2.41
CA ASN A 144 22.21 -3.29 -2.34
C ASN A 144 21.44 -2.03 -1.91
N ILE A 145 22.09 -1.11 -1.19
CA ILE A 145 21.46 0.13 -0.68
C ILE A 145 20.60 0.87 -1.72
N PRO A 146 21.05 1.11 -2.96
CA PRO A 146 20.21 1.82 -3.95
C PRO A 146 18.87 1.12 -4.22
N TYR A 147 18.85 -0.21 -4.24
CA TYR A 147 17.65 -1.02 -4.53
C TYR A 147 16.74 -1.14 -3.31
N THR A 148 17.33 -1.25 -2.12
CA THR A 148 16.60 -1.16 -0.85
C THR A 148 15.89 0.19 -0.76
N LEU A 149 16.59 1.29 -1.08
CA LEU A 149 16.02 2.64 -1.08
C LEU A 149 14.89 2.78 -2.11
N ILE A 150 15.06 2.28 -3.33
CA ILE A 150 13.99 2.28 -4.34
C ILE A 150 12.74 1.58 -3.78
N THR A 151 12.90 0.38 -3.23
CA THR A 151 11.77 -0.41 -2.70
C THR A 151 11.10 0.28 -1.51
N LEU A 152 11.89 0.91 -0.63
CA LEU A 152 11.36 1.73 0.47
C LEU A 152 10.58 2.93 -0.08
N THR A 153 11.14 3.67 -1.05
CA THR A 153 10.46 4.82 -1.64
C THR A 153 9.19 4.44 -2.38
N GLU A 154 9.13 3.29 -3.06
CA GLU A 154 7.90 2.79 -3.69
C GLU A 154 6.78 2.57 -2.67
N PHE A 155 7.11 1.97 -1.52
CA PHE A 155 6.14 1.80 -0.42
C PHE A 155 5.67 3.14 0.15
N VAL A 156 6.62 4.02 0.46
CA VAL A 156 6.35 5.33 1.06
C VAL A 156 5.53 6.21 0.11
N ASP A 157 5.87 6.23 -1.18
CA ASP A 157 5.18 7.03 -2.19
C ASP A 157 3.75 6.57 -2.39
N SER A 158 3.56 5.26 -2.54
CA SER A 158 2.23 4.71 -2.71
C SER A 158 1.36 4.91 -1.47
N SER A 159 1.91 4.78 -0.27
CA SER A 159 1.18 5.08 0.97
C SER A 159 0.86 6.58 1.10
N SER A 160 1.82 7.46 0.77
CA SER A 160 1.63 8.92 0.79
C SER A 160 0.54 9.37 -0.19
N PHE A 161 0.44 8.71 -1.35
CA PHE A 161 -0.63 8.94 -2.33
C PHE A 161 -2.02 8.73 -1.72
N TYR A 162 -2.22 7.62 -0.99
CA TYR A 162 -3.50 7.37 -0.32
C TYR A 162 -3.76 8.35 0.84
N ILE A 163 -2.73 8.74 1.58
CA ILE A 163 -2.85 9.73 2.66
C ILE A 163 -3.34 11.07 2.10
N GLU A 164 -2.66 11.61 1.08
CA GLU A 164 -3.05 12.87 0.45
C GLU A 164 -4.46 12.76 -0.17
N ARG A 165 -4.75 11.64 -0.82
CA ARG A 165 -6.08 11.36 -1.39
C ARG A 165 -7.19 11.45 -0.36
N VAL A 166 -7.00 10.85 0.82
CA VAL A 166 -8.00 10.87 1.91
C VAL A 166 -8.10 12.24 2.55
N GLU A 167 -6.98 12.94 2.75
CA GLU A 167 -6.99 14.33 3.25
C GLU A 167 -7.78 15.26 2.34
N ASN A 168 -7.48 15.25 1.04
CA ASN A 168 -8.15 16.09 0.06
C ASN A 168 -9.62 15.69 -0.10
N LEU A 169 -9.93 14.39 -0.07
CA LEU A 169 -11.32 13.93 -0.09
C LEU A 169 -12.08 14.46 1.13
N ASN A 170 -11.51 14.40 2.33
CA ASN A 170 -12.15 14.91 3.54
C ASN A 170 -12.39 16.42 3.49
N GLN A 171 -11.46 17.19 2.91
CA GLN A 171 -11.64 18.63 2.68
C GLN A 171 -12.82 18.93 1.74
N LEU A 172 -13.05 18.09 0.72
CA LEU A 172 -14.19 18.21 -0.19
C LEU A 172 -15.51 17.70 0.41
N LEU A 173 -15.43 16.67 1.25
CA LEU A 173 -16.59 16.08 1.92
C LEU A 173 -17.22 17.03 2.94
N LEU A 174 -16.44 17.91 3.57
CA LEU A 174 -16.95 18.88 4.53
C LEU A 174 -18.00 19.84 3.94
N PRO A 175 -17.73 20.59 2.85
CA PRO A 175 -18.75 21.43 2.21
C PRO A 175 -19.88 20.59 1.58
N ALA A 176 -19.57 19.40 1.04
CA ALA A 176 -20.61 18.50 0.53
C ALA A 176 -21.61 18.10 1.62
N LYS A 177 -21.13 17.79 2.83
CA LYS A 177 -21.96 17.50 4.00
C LYS A 177 -22.84 18.68 4.41
N GLN A 178 -22.30 19.90 4.40
CA GLN A 178 -23.09 21.10 4.68
C GLN A 178 -24.23 21.29 3.67
N ILE A 179 -23.98 21.00 2.38
CA ILE A 179 -25.01 21.03 1.32
C ILE A 179 -26.06 19.95 1.54
N ILE A 180 -25.66 18.75 1.95
CA ILE A 180 -26.60 17.67 2.25
C ILE A 180 -27.46 18.05 3.46
N GLN A 181 -26.86 18.56 4.54
CA GLN A 181 -27.57 19.04 5.73
C GLN A 181 -28.56 20.17 5.40
N SER A 182 -28.17 21.13 4.56
CA SER A 182 -29.05 22.23 4.16
C SER A 182 -30.20 21.76 3.25
N LYS A 183 -29.95 20.79 2.36
CA LYS A 183 -30.99 20.16 1.52
C LYS A 183 -31.97 19.30 2.31
N VAL A 184 -31.53 18.65 3.38
CA VAL A 184 -32.41 17.95 4.33
C VAL A 184 -33.31 18.95 5.08
N MET A 185 -32.89 20.23 5.22
CA MET A 185 -33.77 21.31 5.69
C MET A 185 -34.62 21.96 4.58
N SER A 186 -34.24 21.83 3.31
CA SER A 186 -34.96 22.38 2.15
C SER A 186 -35.52 21.27 1.26
N SER A 187 -36.47 20.48 1.76
CA SER A 187 -37.20 19.50 0.94
C SER A 187 -38.17 20.19 -0.03
N TYR A 188 -37.66 20.92 -1.03
CA TYR A 188 -38.36 21.33 -2.26
C TYR A 188 -37.33 21.74 -3.33
N ILE A 189 -36.72 20.76 -3.99
CA ILE A 189 -36.25 20.94 -5.37
C ILE A 189 -36.75 19.71 -6.16
N PRO A 190 -37.67 19.86 -7.11
CA PRO A 190 -38.14 18.76 -7.93
C PRO A 190 -37.01 18.37 -8.88
N ILE A 191 -36.48 17.16 -8.72
CA ILE A 191 -35.68 16.51 -9.76
C ILE A 191 -36.69 15.77 -10.62
N GLY A 192 -36.74 16.13 -11.91
CA GLY A 192 -37.79 15.73 -12.85
C GLY A 192 -38.06 14.23 -12.91
N ASN A 193 -39.32 13.92 -13.21
CA ASN A 193 -39.83 12.58 -13.49
C ASN A 193 -38.92 11.84 -14.49
N GLU A 194 -38.28 10.76 -14.03
CA GLU A 194 -37.96 9.64 -14.89
C GLU A 194 -38.60 8.38 -14.31
N GLU A 195 -39.38 7.73 -15.17
CA GLU A 195 -40.23 6.60 -14.89
C GLU A 195 -39.41 5.35 -14.52
N SER A 196 -40.02 4.57 -13.64
CA SER A 196 -39.57 3.32 -13.08
C SER A 196 -39.25 2.24 -14.12
N SER A 197 -38.06 1.61 -14.03
CA SER A 197 -37.93 0.15 -14.16
C SER A 197 -36.58 -0.40 -13.67
N SER A 198 -36.62 -1.59 -13.07
CA SER A 198 -35.53 -2.53 -12.75
C SER A 198 -34.75 -2.39 -11.42
N SER A 199 -35.25 -3.10 -10.41
CA SER A 199 -34.55 -4.00 -9.45
C SER A 199 -33.02 -3.92 -9.26
N LYS A 200 -32.46 -2.73 -8.99
CA LYS A 200 -31.24 -2.56 -8.19
C LYS A 200 -31.54 -1.45 -7.20
N SER A 201 -31.27 -1.66 -5.91
CA SER A 201 -31.55 -0.68 -4.84
C SER A 201 -31.20 0.74 -5.31
N PRO A 202 -32.13 1.69 -5.33
CA PRO A 202 -31.85 3.02 -5.84
C PRO A 202 -30.72 3.60 -4.99
N LEU A 203 -29.59 3.85 -5.64
CA LEU A 203 -28.48 4.59 -5.05
C LEU A 203 -29.04 5.85 -4.39
N SER A 204 -28.84 5.98 -3.07
CA SER A 204 -29.29 7.15 -2.29
C SER A 204 -28.95 8.43 -3.05
N ASN A 205 -29.85 9.41 -3.07
CA ASN A 205 -29.61 10.69 -3.75
C ASN A 205 -28.31 11.35 -3.25
N THR A 206 -27.95 11.10 -2.00
CA THR A 206 -26.67 11.47 -1.38
C THR A 206 -25.48 10.80 -2.06
N ALA A 207 -25.56 9.51 -2.39
CA ALA A 207 -24.52 8.79 -3.10
C ALA A 207 -24.29 9.35 -4.51
N LYS A 208 -25.38 9.64 -5.25
CA LYS A 208 -25.28 10.27 -6.58
C LYS A 208 -24.65 11.66 -6.47
N PHE A 209 -25.11 12.47 -5.53
CA PHE A 209 -24.57 13.80 -5.29
C PHE A 209 -23.08 13.76 -4.95
N LEU A 210 -22.66 12.95 -3.97
CA LEU A 210 -21.25 12.87 -3.55
C LEU A 210 -20.34 12.45 -4.71
N ARG A 211 -20.74 11.44 -5.50
CA ARG A 211 -19.96 11.02 -6.68
C ARG A 211 -19.84 12.12 -7.71
N THR A 212 -20.92 12.82 -8.03
CA THR A 212 -20.90 13.94 -8.97
C THR A 212 -20.08 15.12 -8.41
N PHE A 213 -20.15 15.37 -7.12
CA PHE A 213 -19.46 16.49 -6.46
C PHE A 213 -17.93 16.33 -6.52
N ILE A 214 -17.42 15.10 -6.36
CA ILE A 214 -15.98 14.82 -6.42
C ILE A 214 -15.49 14.46 -7.83
N ALA A 215 -16.40 14.28 -8.79
CA ALA A 215 -16.04 13.85 -10.13
C ALA A 215 -15.11 14.86 -10.81
N GLY A 216 -13.98 14.38 -11.32
CA GLY A 216 -13.01 15.21 -12.04
C GLY A 216 -12.05 16.02 -11.16
N VAL A 217 -12.13 15.92 -9.83
CA VAL A 217 -11.17 16.55 -8.92
C VAL A 217 -9.98 15.61 -8.69
N PRO A 218 -8.74 16.00 -9.03
CA PRO A 218 -7.57 15.21 -8.68
C PRO A 218 -7.38 15.25 -7.16
N LEU A 219 -7.50 14.08 -6.51
CA LEU A 219 -7.41 13.97 -5.06
C LEU A 219 -5.97 13.79 -4.56
N SER A 220 -5.01 13.52 -5.44
CA SER A 220 -3.59 13.51 -5.09
C SER A 220 -2.78 14.17 -6.20
N SER A 221 -1.85 15.01 -5.79
CA SER A 221 -0.95 15.78 -6.65
C SER A 221 0.32 14.99 -7.00
N GLY A 222 0.61 13.93 -6.22
CA GLY A 222 1.90 13.27 -6.24
C GLY A 222 3.06 14.24 -5.95
N PRO A 223 4.32 13.90 -6.30
CA PRO A 223 5.47 14.78 -6.06
C PRO A 223 5.47 16.07 -6.88
N HIS A 224 4.54 16.21 -7.84
CA HIS A 224 4.48 17.33 -8.76
C HIS A 224 3.12 18.04 -8.64
N MET A 225 2.99 18.96 -7.68
CA MET A 225 1.97 20.00 -7.81
C MET A 225 2.37 20.93 -8.96
N SER A 226 1.36 21.35 -9.73
CA SER A 226 1.38 22.36 -10.80
C SER A 226 2.66 23.21 -10.91
N THR A 227 3.28 23.17 -12.10
CA THR A 227 4.24 24.16 -12.64
C THR A 227 5.12 24.87 -11.61
N SER A 228 6.28 24.28 -11.33
CA SER A 228 7.52 24.88 -10.80
C SER A 228 7.84 24.82 -9.29
N ASN A 229 6.94 24.43 -8.39
CA ASN A 229 7.26 24.37 -6.96
C ASN A 229 7.22 22.93 -6.39
N PHE A 230 8.28 22.56 -5.66
CA PHE A 230 8.32 21.32 -4.88
C PHE A 230 7.26 21.36 -3.77
N SER A 231 6.43 20.32 -3.68
CA SER A 231 5.50 20.17 -2.56
C SER A 231 6.28 19.72 -1.31
N MET A 232 6.67 20.67 -0.46
CA MET A 232 7.36 20.36 0.81
C MET A 232 6.52 19.41 1.70
N ASP A 233 5.20 19.58 1.68
CA ASP A 233 4.28 18.72 2.43
C ASP A 233 4.36 17.26 1.98
N TRP A 234 4.50 17.02 0.67
CA TRP A 234 4.66 15.67 0.13
C TRP A 234 5.96 15.02 0.61
N TYR A 235 7.08 15.76 0.59
CA TYR A 235 8.36 15.25 1.10
C TYR A 235 8.33 15.03 2.62
N MET A 236 7.65 15.88 3.37
CA MET A 236 7.49 15.70 4.82
C MET A 236 6.72 14.41 5.13
N LYS A 237 5.61 14.16 4.42
CA LYS A 237 4.84 12.90 4.55
C LYS A 237 5.68 11.68 4.21
N ARG A 238 6.47 11.75 3.13
CA ARG A 238 7.43 10.68 2.78
C ARG A 238 8.41 10.40 3.91
N ALA A 239 9.03 11.45 4.44
CA ALA A 239 10.01 11.34 5.52
C ALA A 239 9.38 10.76 6.80
N GLN A 240 8.18 11.23 7.17
CA GLN A 240 7.43 10.72 8.32
C GLN A 240 7.11 9.23 8.16
N LEU A 241 6.54 8.82 7.01
CA LEU A 241 6.24 7.41 6.75
C LEU A 241 7.49 6.52 6.74
N GLY A 242 8.55 6.97 6.06
CA GLY A 242 9.82 6.25 6.04
C GLY A 242 10.40 6.07 7.44
N PHE A 243 10.37 7.13 8.26
CA PHE A 243 10.83 7.09 9.64
C PHE A 243 10.00 6.12 10.50
N ILE A 244 8.66 6.19 10.41
CA ILE A 244 7.78 5.28 11.15
C ILE A 244 8.03 3.83 10.72
N TYR A 245 8.09 3.57 9.41
CA TYR A 245 8.30 2.23 8.88
C TYR A 245 9.63 1.63 9.35
N CYS A 246 10.74 2.34 9.18
CA CYS A 246 12.06 1.86 9.61
C CYS A 246 12.12 1.61 11.13
N THR A 247 11.49 2.48 11.93
CA THR A 247 11.38 2.29 13.38
C THR A 247 10.57 1.05 13.73
N CYS A 248 9.44 0.84 13.05
CA CYS A 248 8.59 -0.32 13.27
C CYS A 248 9.25 -1.62 12.82
N VAL A 249 9.96 -1.64 11.68
CA VAL A 249 10.73 -2.81 11.24
C VAL A 249 11.82 -3.14 12.26
N THR A 250 12.52 -2.14 12.79
CA THR A 250 13.52 -2.36 13.85
C THR A 250 12.88 -2.93 15.12
N SER A 251 11.73 -2.37 15.54
CA SER A 251 10.96 -2.89 16.67
C SER A 251 10.47 -4.32 16.44
N LEU A 252 10.03 -4.66 15.23
CA LEU A 252 9.53 -5.98 14.85
C LEU A 252 10.56 -7.10 15.12
N LEU A 253 11.84 -6.79 14.95
CA LEU A 253 12.95 -7.72 15.18
C LEU A 253 13.10 -8.10 16.66
N GLY A 254 12.78 -7.18 17.57
CA GLY A 254 12.87 -7.38 19.02
C GLY A 254 11.54 -7.71 19.70
N ASP A 255 10.41 -7.51 19.03
CA ASP A 255 9.07 -7.72 19.60
C ASP A 255 8.79 -9.22 19.77
N THR A 256 8.56 -9.65 21.01
CA THR A 256 8.23 -11.05 21.37
C THR A 256 6.74 -11.26 21.66
N SER A 257 5.93 -10.21 21.57
CA SER A 257 4.51 -10.26 21.84
C SER A 257 3.74 -11.06 20.77
N ALA A 258 2.61 -11.64 21.18
CA ALA A 258 1.76 -12.42 20.28
C ALA A 258 1.28 -11.57 19.09
N GLY A 259 1.56 -12.03 17.87
CA GLY A 259 1.20 -11.32 16.65
C GLY A 259 1.87 -9.94 16.49
N LYS A 260 2.98 -9.70 17.22
CA LYS A 260 3.76 -8.45 17.21
C LYS A 260 2.91 -7.23 17.59
N ALA A 261 2.08 -7.43 18.62
CA ALA A 261 1.12 -6.44 19.10
C ALA A 261 1.79 -5.15 19.58
N GLU A 262 2.98 -5.23 20.19
CA GLU A 262 3.72 -4.06 20.65
C GLU A 262 4.21 -3.20 19.47
N THR A 263 4.78 -3.80 18.42
CA THR A 263 5.15 -3.09 17.20
C THR A 263 3.93 -2.47 16.52
N LYS A 264 2.79 -3.18 16.47
CA LYS A 264 1.54 -2.60 15.93
C LYS A 264 1.03 -1.42 16.76
N ALA A 265 1.13 -1.49 18.09
CA ALA A 265 0.76 -0.39 18.98
C ALA A 265 1.70 0.81 18.80
N LEU A 266 3.01 0.57 18.64
CA LEU A 266 4.00 1.58 18.30
C LEU A 266 3.65 2.29 16.99
N ALA A 267 3.34 1.52 15.93
CA ALA A 267 2.94 2.07 14.65
C ALA A 267 1.75 3.04 14.79
N LYS A 268 0.67 2.61 15.46
CA LYS A 268 -0.52 3.45 15.71
C LYS A 268 -0.19 4.72 16.49
N LYS A 269 0.67 4.60 17.51
CA LYS A 269 1.05 5.73 18.35
C LYS A 269 1.88 6.74 17.55
N MET A 270 2.85 6.28 16.78
CA MET A 270 3.70 7.17 15.96
C MET A 270 2.89 7.85 14.86
N THR A 271 1.98 7.14 14.19
CA THR A 271 1.14 7.76 13.16
C THR A 271 0.20 8.80 13.75
N HIS A 272 -0.35 8.56 14.96
CA HIS A 272 -1.18 9.56 15.65
C HIS A 272 -0.38 10.81 16.08
N CYS A 273 0.94 10.70 16.29
CA CYS A 273 1.78 11.83 16.66
C CYS A 273 2.26 12.64 15.45
N LEU A 274 2.40 12.00 14.29
CA LEU A 274 3.02 12.61 13.11
C LEU A 274 2.02 13.01 12.01
N PHE A 275 0.79 12.48 12.05
CA PHE A 275 -0.32 12.77 11.12
C PHE A 275 -1.59 13.15 11.90
#